data_AF-A0A317ZG09-F1
#
_entry.id   AF-A0A317ZG09-F1
#
_cell.length_a   1.000
_cell.length_b   1.000
_cell.length_c   1.000
_cell.angle_alpha   90.00
_cell.angle_beta   90.00
_cell.angle_gamma   90.00
#
_symmetry.space_group_name_H-M   'P 1'
#
loop_
_entity.id
_entity.type
_entity.pdbx_description
1 polymer ?
#
loop_
_entity_poly.entity_id
_entity_poly.type
_entity_poly.pdbx_seq_one_letter_code
_entity_poly.pdbx_strand_id
1 'polypeptide(L)'
;MSWQTVVTHGGTLLVGIFIGAAGAYYAELFTDRRRQKEAGTSEEERFRGIAAKMPDLLGEMKEDLSKPGLELARKFYFLPNPVAIWPAEDVRLHYTGTKENDYSHKIAILESEGYIIDVSDSNLDKYQMTEGFVELLMN
;
A
#
# COMPACT_ATOMS: atom_id res chain seq x y z
N MET A 1 3.48 -10.83 -44.53
CA MET A 1 3.93 -10.77 -43.13
C MET A 1 2.91 -9.94 -42.34
N SER A 2 2.12 -10.59 -41.50
CA SER A 2 1.05 -9.95 -40.73
C SER A 2 1.63 -9.18 -39.54
N TRP A 3 1.21 -7.92 -39.40
CA TRP A 3 1.57 -7.01 -38.30
C TRP A 3 1.16 -7.49 -36.89
N GLN A 4 0.49 -8.64 -36.77
CA GLN A 4 -0.03 -9.15 -35.50
C GLN A 4 0.99 -9.92 -34.66
N THR A 5 2.15 -10.29 -35.19
CA THR A 5 3.13 -11.12 -34.43
C THR A 5 4.12 -10.31 -33.60
N VAL A 6 4.33 -9.03 -33.95
CA VAL A 6 5.30 -8.15 -33.27
C VAL A 6 4.76 -7.61 -31.94
N VAL A 7 3.44 -7.44 -31.82
CA VAL A 7 2.80 -6.92 -30.59
C VAL A 7 2.81 -7.95 -29.46
N THR A 8 2.83 -9.25 -29.78
CA THR A 8 2.62 -10.31 -28.78
C THR A 8 3.87 -10.63 -27.95
N HIS A 9 5.07 -10.31 -28.41
CA HIS A 9 6.32 -10.65 -27.70
C HIS A 9 6.92 -9.49 -26.89
N GLY A 10 6.48 -8.25 -27.13
CA GLY A 10 6.94 -7.08 -26.36
C GLY A 10 6.22 -6.93 -25.01
N GLY A 11 4.94 -7.31 -24.93
CA GLY A 11 4.13 -7.17 -23.72
C GLY A 11 4.52 -8.12 -22.59
N THR A 12 4.98 -9.33 -22.91
CA THR A 12 5.42 -10.33 -21.91
C THR A 12 6.78 -10.02 -21.30
N LEU A 13 7.66 -9.32 -22.01
CA LEU A 13 9.00 -9.00 -21.50
C LEU A 13 8.93 -7.92 -20.40
N LEU A 14 8.02 -6.95 -20.51
CA LEU A 14 7.87 -5.88 -19.53
C LEU A 14 7.22 -6.38 -18.23
N VAL A 15 6.25 -7.29 -18.30
CA VAL A 15 5.65 -7.90 -17.09
C VAL A 15 6.65 -8.79 -16.34
N GLY A 16 7.53 -9.50 -17.06
CA GLY A 16 8.56 -10.35 -16.44
C GLY A 16 9.63 -9.59 -15.65
N ILE A 17 9.99 -8.37 -16.06
CA ILE A 17 11.04 -7.56 -15.42
C ILE A 17 10.55 -6.99 -14.08
N PHE A 18 9.27 -6.62 -13.96
CA PHE A 18 8.71 -6.10 -12.71
C PHE A 18 8.56 -7.20 -11.63
N ILE A 19 8.16 -8.42 -12.02
CA ILE A 19 8.03 -9.54 -11.06
C ILE A 19 9.41 -10.04 -10.59
N GLY A 20 10.42 -10.06 -11.47
CA GLY A 20 11.76 -10.53 -11.15
C GLY A 20 12.53 -9.61 -10.18
N ALA A 21 12.43 -8.30 -10.35
CA ALA A 21 13.14 -7.33 -9.50
C ALA A 21 12.52 -7.25 -8.08
N ALA A 22 11.19 -7.29 -7.98
CA ALA A 22 10.51 -7.31 -6.69
C ALA A 22 10.81 -8.61 -5.92
N GLY A 23 10.71 -9.77 -6.57
CA GLY A 23 10.97 -11.07 -5.94
C GLY A 23 12.40 -11.25 -5.42
N ALA A 24 13.40 -10.74 -6.16
CA ALA A 24 14.80 -10.79 -5.73
C ALA A 24 15.08 -9.91 -4.49
N TYR A 25 14.47 -8.72 -4.44
CA TYR A 25 14.54 -7.84 -3.27
C TYR A 25 13.94 -8.49 -2.01
N TYR A 26 12.79 -9.16 -2.16
CA TYR A 26 12.17 -9.89 -1.05
C TYR A 26 12.99 -11.11 -0.61
N ALA A 27 13.61 -11.86 -1.53
CA ALA A 27 14.43 -13.02 -1.18
C ALA A 27 15.69 -12.64 -0.38
N GLU A 28 16.27 -11.46 -0.66
CA GLU A 28 17.44 -10.96 0.05
C GLU A 28 17.08 -10.50 1.48
N LEU A 29 15.88 -9.95 1.69
CA LEU A 29 15.36 -9.48 2.99
C LEU A 29 15.17 -10.60 4.03
N PHE A 30 14.89 -11.85 3.60
CA PHE A 30 14.59 -12.97 4.51
C PHE A 30 15.81 -13.67 5.11
N THR A 31 17.04 -13.36 4.68
CA THR A 31 18.23 -14.17 5.04
C THR A 31 18.88 -13.79 6.39
N ASP A 32 18.40 -12.76 7.09
CA ASP A 32 19.19 -12.14 8.17
C ASP A 32 18.50 -12.04 9.55
N ARG A 33 18.22 -13.19 10.16
CA ARG A 33 17.56 -13.29 11.48
C ARG A 33 18.28 -12.63 12.67
N ARG A 34 19.54 -12.19 12.53
CA ARG A 34 20.24 -11.41 13.57
C ARG A 34 20.17 -9.90 13.31
N ARG A 35 20.24 -9.46 12.05
CA ARG A 35 19.93 -8.08 11.67
C ARG A 35 18.45 -7.72 11.85
N GLN A 36 17.54 -8.70 11.80
CA GLN A 36 16.09 -8.48 12.01
C GLN A 36 15.72 -7.92 13.39
N LYS A 37 16.50 -8.17 14.46
CA LYS A 37 16.21 -7.56 15.78
C LYS A 37 16.58 -6.08 15.83
N GLU A 38 17.72 -5.69 15.26
CA GLU A 38 18.15 -4.29 15.17
C GLU A 38 17.34 -3.53 14.10
N ALA A 39 17.01 -4.20 12.99
CA ALA A 39 16.14 -3.67 11.96
C ALA A 39 14.69 -3.52 12.44
N GLY A 40 14.16 -4.45 13.24
CA GLY A 40 12.82 -4.37 13.83
C GLY A 40 12.68 -3.16 14.77
N THR A 41 13.66 -2.92 15.65
CA THR A 41 13.67 -1.70 16.49
C THR A 41 13.80 -0.44 15.62
N SER A 42 14.62 -0.46 14.57
CA SER A 42 14.74 0.66 13.63
C SER A 42 13.46 0.93 12.83
N GLU A 43 12.71 -0.11 12.48
CA GLU A 43 11.47 -0.01 11.72
C GLU A 43 10.32 0.48 12.59
N GLU A 44 10.19 -0.03 13.82
CA GLU A 44 9.23 0.47 14.81
C GLU A 44 9.48 1.96 15.15
N GLU A 45 10.74 2.37 15.31
CA GLU A 45 11.09 3.76 15.57
C GLU A 45 10.77 4.68 14.38
N ARG A 46 11.07 4.23 13.16
CA ARG A 46 10.75 4.93 11.92
C ARG A 46 9.24 5.06 11.74
N PHE A 47 8.50 3.96 11.94
CA PHE A 47 7.06 3.92 11.90
C PHE A 47 6.44 4.87 12.93
N ARG A 48 6.91 4.84 14.18
CA ARG A 48 6.44 5.76 15.24
C ARG A 48 6.65 7.23 14.86
N GLY A 49 7.78 7.55 14.22
CA GLY A 49 8.07 8.90 13.74
C GLY A 49 7.11 9.36 12.62
N ILE A 50 6.64 8.44 11.80
CA ILE A 50 5.64 8.69 10.74
C ILE A 50 4.25 8.78 11.36
N ALA A 51 3.90 7.84 12.23
CA ALA A 51 2.61 7.78 12.89
C ALA A 51 2.30 9.05 13.70
N ALA A 52 3.31 9.64 14.34
CA ALA A 52 3.16 10.92 15.02
C ALA A 52 2.76 12.09 14.10
N LYS A 53 3.02 12.01 12.79
CA LYS A 53 2.70 13.04 11.80
C LYS A 53 1.35 12.84 11.11
N MET A 54 0.77 11.64 11.23
CA MET A 54 -0.51 11.26 10.61
C MET A 54 -1.37 10.38 11.54
N PRO A 55 -1.61 10.81 12.79
CA PRO A 55 -2.32 9.99 13.78
C PRO A 55 -3.79 9.74 13.40
N ASP A 56 -4.36 10.63 12.60
CA ASP A 56 -5.72 10.57 12.08
C ASP A 56 -5.90 9.45 11.05
N LEU A 57 -5.13 9.47 9.96
CA LEU A 57 -5.22 8.46 8.89
C LEU A 57 -4.91 7.06 9.44
N LEU A 58 -3.85 6.93 10.23
CA LEU A 58 -3.50 5.65 10.82
C LEU A 58 -4.50 5.22 11.90
N GLY A 59 -5.10 6.17 12.62
CA GLY A 59 -6.19 5.90 13.55
C GLY A 59 -7.40 5.30 12.85
N GLU A 60 -7.83 5.90 11.74
CA GLU A 60 -8.93 5.38 10.90
C GLU A 60 -8.61 3.98 10.37
N MET A 61 -7.39 3.77 9.83
CA MET A 61 -6.96 2.46 9.35
C MET A 61 -6.96 1.40 10.46
N LYS A 62 -6.46 1.74 11.65
CA LYS A 62 -6.44 0.82 12.80
C LYS A 62 -7.86 0.50 13.29
N GLU A 63 -8.73 1.50 13.35
CA GLU A 63 -10.12 1.31 13.72
C GLU A 63 -10.83 0.37 12.74
N ASP A 64 -10.63 0.59 11.44
CA ASP A 64 -11.23 -0.25 10.40
C ASP A 64 -10.76 -1.70 10.47
N LEU A 65 -9.45 -1.94 10.63
CA LEU A 65 -8.89 -3.29 10.77
C LEU A 65 -9.27 -3.97 12.09
N SER A 66 -9.76 -3.21 13.07
CA SER A 66 -10.28 -3.76 14.33
C SER A 66 -11.75 -4.21 14.21
N LYS A 67 -12.44 -3.89 13.10
CA LYS A 67 -13.85 -4.25 12.90
C LYS A 67 -14.00 -5.70 12.41
N PRO A 68 -14.99 -6.45 12.94
CA PRO A 68 -15.30 -7.79 12.46
C PRO A 68 -15.55 -7.83 10.95
N GLY A 69 -14.84 -8.71 10.23
CA GLY A 69 -14.95 -8.88 8.78
C GLY A 69 -14.04 -7.98 7.94
N LEU A 70 -13.24 -7.11 8.57
CA LEU A 70 -12.27 -6.22 7.95
C LEU A 70 -10.82 -6.47 8.42
N GLU A 71 -10.59 -7.39 9.35
CA GLU A 71 -9.28 -7.66 9.96
C GLU A 71 -8.23 -8.12 8.93
N LEU A 72 -8.71 -8.78 7.87
CA LEU A 72 -7.91 -9.26 6.75
C LEU A 72 -7.99 -8.36 5.51
N ALA A 73 -8.69 -7.23 5.61
CA ALA A 73 -8.70 -6.26 4.52
C ALA A 73 -7.28 -5.67 4.36
N ARG A 74 -6.80 -5.67 3.11
CA ARG A 74 -5.49 -5.10 2.76
C ARG A 74 -5.58 -4.03 1.69
N LYS A 75 -6.72 -3.95 1.00
CA LYS A 75 -6.92 -3.03 -0.12
C LYS A 75 -7.87 -1.93 0.32
N PHE A 76 -7.53 -0.71 -0.02
CA PHE A 76 -8.37 0.46 0.20
C PHE A 76 -8.29 1.40 -0.99
N TYR A 77 -9.26 2.29 -1.08
CA TYR A 77 -9.26 3.37 -2.06
C TYR A 77 -8.97 4.70 -1.40
N PHE A 78 -8.20 5.53 -2.08
CA PHE A 78 -8.02 6.93 -1.69
C PHE A 78 -8.91 7.82 -2.55
N LEU A 79 -9.71 8.66 -1.89
CA LEU A 79 -10.61 9.60 -2.54
C LEU A 79 -10.14 11.02 -2.22
N PRO A 80 -9.42 11.70 -3.14
CA PRO A 80 -9.00 13.08 -2.91
C PRO A 80 -10.19 14.05 -2.89
N ASN A 81 -11.34 13.66 -3.45
CA ASN A 81 -12.58 14.41 -3.38
C ASN A 81 -13.79 13.49 -3.16
N PRO A 82 -14.53 13.63 -2.03
CA PRO A 82 -15.66 12.77 -1.69
C PRO A 82 -16.84 12.86 -2.67
N VAL A 83 -16.91 13.93 -3.48
CA VAL A 83 -18.07 14.22 -4.32
C VAL A 83 -18.03 13.47 -5.66
N ALA A 84 -16.86 12.97 -6.07
CA ALA A 84 -16.66 12.57 -7.47
C ALA A 84 -16.92 11.08 -7.76
N ILE A 85 -16.64 10.17 -6.82
CA ILE A 85 -16.69 8.73 -7.10
C ILE A 85 -17.08 7.97 -5.84
N TRP A 86 -18.28 7.39 -5.82
CA TRP A 86 -18.58 6.32 -4.88
C TRP A 86 -17.96 5.03 -5.42
N PRO A 87 -17.07 4.37 -4.67
CA PRO A 87 -16.53 3.11 -5.10
C PRO A 87 -17.67 2.06 -5.18
N ALA A 88 -17.54 1.08 -6.08
CA ALA A 88 -18.53 0.01 -6.24
C ALA A 88 -18.82 -0.73 -4.92
N GLU A 89 -19.94 -1.47 -4.86
CA GLU A 89 -20.47 -2.12 -3.63
C GLU A 89 -19.48 -3.06 -2.89
N ASP A 90 -18.36 -3.46 -3.52
CA ASP A 90 -17.34 -4.33 -2.91
C ASP A 90 -16.19 -3.56 -2.21
N VAL A 91 -16.30 -2.25 -2.09
CA VAL A 91 -15.28 -1.44 -1.41
C VAL A 91 -15.54 -1.36 0.07
N ARG A 92 -14.72 -2.11 0.82
CA ARG A 92 -14.82 -2.20 2.26
C ARG A 92 -14.04 -1.13 3.02
N LEU A 93 -12.96 -0.61 2.42
CA LEU A 93 -12.10 0.43 2.99
C LEU A 93 -11.92 1.57 2.00
N HIS A 94 -12.15 2.80 2.46
CA HIS A 94 -11.86 4.01 1.70
C HIS A 94 -11.48 5.14 2.66
N TYR A 95 -10.49 5.94 2.27
CA TYR A 95 -10.05 7.10 3.02
C TYR A 95 -10.19 8.33 2.14
N THR A 96 -10.84 9.36 2.67
CA THR A 96 -11.15 10.57 1.91
C THR A 96 -10.43 11.76 2.52
N GLY A 97 -9.71 12.51 1.70
CA GLY A 97 -9.18 13.81 2.13
C GLY A 97 -10.32 14.82 2.31
N THR A 98 -10.28 15.60 3.39
CA THR A 98 -11.10 16.82 3.55
C THR A 98 -10.24 18.05 3.26
N LYS A 99 -10.85 19.23 3.13
CA LYS A 99 -10.10 20.49 2.99
C LYS A 99 -9.20 20.77 4.19
N GLU A 100 -9.61 20.29 5.35
CA GLU A 100 -8.94 20.43 6.63
C GLU A 100 -7.93 19.30 6.88
N ASN A 101 -8.03 18.20 6.11
CA ASN A 101 -7.20 17.02 6.28
C ASN A 101 -6.91 16.31 4.95
N ASP A 102 -5.84 16.74 4.29
CA ASP A 102 -5.42 16.16 3.01
C ASP A 102 -4.57 14.90 3.25
N TYR A 103 -5.16 13.74 2.95
CA TYR A 103 -4.48 12.45 3.05
C TYR A 103 -3.56 12.17 1.86
N SER A 104 -3.59 12.94 0.77
CA SER A 104 -2.77 12.70 -0.42
C SER A 104 -1.28 12.64 -0.08
N HIS A 105 -0.79 13.61 0.68
CA HIS A 105 0.62 13.64 1.09
C HIS A 105 0.97 12.54 2.10
N LYS A 106 0.01 12.12 2.94
CA LYS A 106 0.23 11.04 3.93
C LYS A 106 0.31 9.69 3.23
N ILE A 107 -0.56 9.45 2.25
CA ILE A 107 -0.53 8.29 1.37
C ILE A 107 0.80 8.23 0.60
N ALA A 108 1.25 9.34 0.00
CA ALA A 108 2.54 9.39 -0.68
C ALA A 108 3.72 9.06 0.24
N ILE A 109 3.69 9.51 1.51
CA ILE A 109 4.69 9.13 2.50
C ILE A 109 4.63 7.62 2.76
N LEU A 110 3.46 7.07 3.05
CA LEU A 110 3.30 5.64 3.31
C LEU A 110 3.77 4.77 2.14
N GLU A 111 3.50 5.20 0.90
CA GLU A 111 3.96 4.51 -0.30
C GLU A 111 5.48 4.58 -0.45
N SER A 112 6.07 5.78 -0.33
CA SER A 112 7.53 5.95 -0.44
C SER A 112 8.32 5.19 0.63
N GLU A 113 7.70 4.97 1.79
CA GLU A 113 8.28 4.24 2.91
C GLU A 113 8.04 2.72 2.80
N GLY A 114 7.26 2.27 1.81
CA GLY A 114 6.99 0.85 1.52
C GLY A 114 5.87 0.23 2.37
N TYR A 115 5.12 1.03 3.11
CA TYR A 115 4.01 0.54 3.94
C TYR A 115 2.77 0.18 3.11
N ILE A 116 2.56 0.88 1.99
CA ILE A 116 1.50 0.61 1.03
C ILE A 116 2.08 0.55 -0.39
N ILE A 117 1.34 -0.09 -1.30
CA ILE A 117 1.71 -0.25 -2.71
C ILE A 117 0.55 0.23 -3.56
N ASP A 118 0.80 1.09 -4.54
CA ASP A 118 -0.19 1.45 -5.56
C ASP A 118 -0.51 0.22 -6.42
N VAL A 119 -1.79 -0.14 -6.46
CA VAL A 119 -2.35 -1.26 -7.23
C VAL A 119 -3.52 -0.79 -8.11
N SER A 120 -3.51 0.49 -8.48
CA SER A 120 -4.53 1.12 -9.33
C SER A 120 -4.55 0.47 -10.72
N ASP A 121 -5.73 0.02 -11.13
CA ASP A 121 -6.01 -0.57 -12.44
C ASP A 121 -6.83 0.36 -13.36
N SER A 122 -7.23 1.52 -12.83
CA SER A 122 -8.17 2.45 -13.44
C SER A 122 -7.98 3.87 -12.85
N ASN A 123 -8.92 4.78 -13.09
CA ASN A 123 -8.87 6.17 -12.62
C ASN A 123 -9.15 6.35 -11.12
N LEU A 124 -9.10 5.28 -10.33
CA LEU A 124 -9.39 5.33 -8.91
C LEU A 124 -8.17 4.84 -8.15
N ASP A 125 -7.58 5.75 -7.37
CA ASP A 125 -6.37 5.48 -6.59
C ASP A 125 -6.65 4.37 -5.58
N LYS A 126 -5.96 3.24 -5.78
CA LYS A 126 -6.16 2.01 -5.01
C LYS A 126 -4.82 1.55 -4.48
N TYR A 127 -4.78 1.29 -3.19
CA TYR A 127 -3.56 0.91 -2.50
C TYR A 127 -3.75 -0.42 -1.78
N GLN A 128 -2.64 -1.15 -1.64
CA GLN A 128 -2.54 -2.35 -0.84
C GLN A 128 -1.57 -2.15 0.31
N MET A 129 -2.04 -2.37 1.54
CA MET A 129 -1.23 -2.42 2.75
C MET A 129 -0.32 -3.65 2.74
N THR A 130 0.94 -3.47 3.12
CA THR A 130 1.86 -4.58 3.35
C THR A 130 1.58 -5.25 4.69
N GLU A 131 1.91 -6.54 4.84
CA GLU A 131 1.69 -7.24 6.12
C GLU A 131 2.53 -6.62 7.25
N GLY A 132 3.78 -6.22 6.97
CA GLY A 132 4.63 -5.54 7.96
C GLY A 132 4.01 -4.22 8.45
N PHE A 133 3.42 -3.43 7.54
CA PHE A 133 2.67 -2.24 7.93
C PHE A 133 1.48 -2.57 8.83
N VAL A 134 0.69 -3.58 8.50
CA VAL A 134 -0.47 -3.98 9.31
C VAL A 134 -0.03 -4.46 10.69
N GLU A 135 1.05 -5.25 10.79
CA GLU A 135 1.63 -5.67 12.06
C GLU A 135 2.03 -4.45 12.91
N LEU A 136 2.75 -3.49 12.33
CA LEU A 136 3.15 -2.25 13.01
C LEU A 136 1.95 -1.39 13.44
N LEU A 137 0.89 -1.36 12.63
CA LEU A 137 -0.31 -0.58 12.90
C LEU A 137 -1.15 -1.19 14.03
N MET A 138 -1.22 -2.52 14.10
CA MET A 138 -2.08 -3.25 15.04
C MET A 138 -1.40 -3.55 16.38
N ASN A 139 -0.07 -3.58 16.43
CA ASN A 139 0.71 -3.65 17.66
C ASN A 139 0.62 -2.34 18.49
#